data_AF-A0A9D4GWH9-F1
#
_entry.id   AF-A0A9D4GWH9-F1
#
_cell.length_a   1.000
_cell.length_b   1.000
_cell.length_c   1.000
_cell.angle_alpha   90.00
_cell.angle_beta   90.00
_cell.angle_gamma   90.00
#
_symmetry.space_group_name_H-M   'P 1'
#
loop_
_entity.id
_entity.type
_entity.pdbx_description
1 polymer ?
#
loop_
_entity_poly.entity_id
_entity_poly.type
_entity_poly.pdbx_seq_one_letter_code
_entity_poly.pdbx_strand_id
1 'polypeptide(L)'
;MSLHPGTYKGPCGRGIFALKDWSTPLKRPEALRQAKAEEVSFWKPGQKLMMKYSYQGNVNSPLGKELTISRKSLVVFVSRYDEHWIMVRDETGQEGYVPDSYVMANPEEVKTLPWLEGQQQQAVKQESAEFKPYRSAYATKESNSTPAQDASQFYCRVCDKQLNGPIPYQVHMNSKAHKEEMEVQASYN
;
A
#
# COMPACT_ATOMS: atom_id res chain seq x y z
N MET A 1 -17.68 17.36 -58.68
CA MET A 1 -16.64 16.63 -57.93
C MET A 1 -15.74 17.66 -57.28
N SER A 2 -15.66 17.66 -55.95
CA SER A 2 -14.51 18.10 -55.13
C SER A 2 -15.00 18.34 -53.70
N LEU A 3 -14.78 17.36 -52.82
CA LEU A 3 -14.89 17.52 -51.38
C LEU A 3 -13.50 17.30 -50.78
N HIS A 4 -13.05 18.30 -50.03
CA HIS A 4 -11.77 18.34 -49.32
C HIS A 4 -11.74 17.38 -48.12
N PRO A 5 -10.61 16.74 -47.80
CA PRO A 5 -10.44 16.05 -46.53
C PRO A 5 -10.08 17.05 -45.41
N GLY A 6 -10.91 17.03 -44.35
CA GLY A 6 -10.76 17.86 -43.16
C GLY A 6 -9.57 17.48 -42.29
N THR A 7 -8.97 18.50 -41.68
CA THR A 7 -7.88 18.46 -40.73
C THR A 7 -8.36 17.91 -39.37
N TYR A 8 -7.75 16.81 -38.92
CA TYR A 8 -8.03 16.21 -37.62
C TYR A 8 -7.21 16.93 -36.53
N LYS A 9 -7.88 17.51 -35.53
CA LYS A 9 -7.28 18.10 -34.33
C LYS A 9 -6.85 17.00 -33.35
N GLY A 10 -5.59 17.02 -32.90
CA GLY A 10 -5.20 16.39 -31.62
C GLY A 10 -5.35 17.37 -30.44
N PRO A 11 -4.87 17.05 -29.23
CA PRO A 11 -5.20 15.89 -28.41
C PRO A 11 -5.80 16.33 -27.06
N CYS A 12 -6.71 15.55 -26.47
CA CYS A 12 -7.19 15.75 -25.10
C CYS A 12 -6.88 14.51 -24.24
N GLY A 13 -5.94 14.70 -23.31
CA GLY A 13 -5.85 13.94 -22.07
C GLY A 13 -5.26 12.53 -22.17
N ARG A 14 -4.06 12.37 -21.61
CA ARG A 14 -3.74 11.40 -20.55
C ARG A 14 -2.23 11.41 -20.34
N GLY A 15 -1.80 11.69 -19.11
CA GLY A 15 -0.44 11.45 -18.66
C GLY A 15 -0.16 9.95 -18.71
N ILE A 16 0.32 9.49 -19.86
CA ILE A 16 0.91 8.17 -20.02
C ILE A 16 2.39 8.39 -19.76
N PHE A 17 2.91 7.77 -18.70
CA PHE A 17 4.35 7.57 -18.54
C PHE A 17 4.89 7.04 -19.87
N ALA A 18 5.68 7.85 -20.56
CA ALA A 18 6.22 7.54 -21.87
C ALA A 18 7.21 6.36 -21.76
N LEU A 19 6.69 5.14 -21.78
CA LEU A 19 7.46 3.95 -22.12
C LEU A 19 7.73 4.05 -23.62
N LYS A 20 8.94 4.49 -23.97
CA LYS A 20 9.36 4.77 -25.34
C LYS A 20 9.51 3.49 -26.19
N ASP A 21 9.57 2.33 -25.53
CA ASP A 21 9.54 1.00 -26.14
C ASP A 21 9.28 -0.05 -25.02
N TRP A 22 8.53 -1.12 -25.30
CA TRP A 22 8.32 -2.24 -24.37
C TRP A 22 9.57 -3.13 -24.19
N SER A 23 10.54 -3.03 -25.11
CA SER A 23 11.78 -3.80 -25.13
C SER A 23 12.92 -3.16 -24.33
N THR A 24 12.72 -1.94 -23.79
CA THR A 24 13.71 -1.28 -22.94
C THR A 24 13.44 -1.63 -21.47
N PRO A 25 14.29 -2.44 -20.80
CA PRO A 25 14.11 -2.71 -19.38
C PRO A 25 14.25 -1.39 -18.60
N LEU A 26 13.29 -1.11 -17.73
CA LEU A 26 13.33 0.03 -16.81
C LEU A 26 14.58 -0.08 -15.92
N LYS A 27 15.68 0.55 -16.34
CA LYS A 27 16.89 0.65 -15.52
C LYS A 27 16.58 1.59 -14.36
N ARG A 28 16.65 1.05 -13.14
CA ARG A 28 16.65 1.87 -11.92
C ARG A 28 17.72 2.94 -12.09
N PRO A 29 17.38 4.24 -11.96
CA PRO A 29 18.35 5.31 -12.10
C PRO A 29 19.52 5.12 -11.13
N GLU A 30 20.72 5.38 -11.60
CA GLU A 30 21.98 5.07 -10.91
C GLU A 30 22.10 5.76 -9.55
N ALA A 31 21.49 6.95 -9.42
CA ALA A 31 21.34 7.68 -8.17
C ALA A 31 20.64 6.86 -7.06
N LEU A 32 19.64 6.03 -7.40
CA LEU A 32 18.98 5.14 -6.44
C LEU A 32 19.79 3.87 -6.12
N ARG A 33 20.79 3.52 -6.95
CA ARG A 33 21.73 2.44 -6.64
C ARG A 33 22.81 2.91 -5.66
N GLN A 34 23.31 4.13 -5.83
CA GLN A 34 24.34 4.70 -4.96
C GLN A 34 23.82 4.99 -3.55
N ALA A 35 22.57 5.46 -3.41
CA ALA A 35 21.95 5.70 -2.10
C ALA A 35 21.81 4.44 -1.21
N LYS A 36 21.94 3.22 -1.76
CA LYS A 36 21.91 1.96 -0.99
C LYS A 36 23.29 1.50 -0.52
N ALA A 37 24.37 1.97 -1.14
CA ALA A 37 25.73 1.57 -0.80
C ALA A 37 26.35 2.40 0.34
N GLU A 38 25.77 3.58 0.64
CA GLU A 38 26.31 4.52 1.63
C GLU A 38 25.58 4.51 2.98
N GLU A 39 24.65 3.57 3.21
CA GLU A 39 24.15 3.27 4.57
C GLU A 39 25.18 2.47 5.37
N VAL A 40 26.43 2.95 5.41
CA VAL A 40 27.33 2.57 6.49
C VAL A 40 26.78 3.27 7.72
N SER A 41 26.12 2.50 8.60
CA SER A 41 25.52 2.97 9.86
C SER A 41 26.55 3.79 10.64
N PHE A 42 26.47 5.11 10.57
CA PHE A 42 27.37 6.02 11.26
C PHE A 42 26.77 6.33 12.63
N TRP A 43 27.04 5.45 13.61
CA TRP A 43 26.64 5.67 14.99
C TRP A 43 27.43 6.82 15.60
N LYS A 44 26.76 7.65 16.40
CA LYS A 44 27.41 8.75 17.15
C LYS A 44 27.86 8.25 18.52
N PRO A 45 29.06 8.61 19.00
CA PRO A 45 29.48 8.31 20.37
C PRO A 45 28.43 8.76 21.39
N GLY A 46 28.06 7.89 22.32
CA GLY A 46 26.99 8.13 23.30
C GLY A 46 25.57 7.80 22.81
N GLN A 47 25.39 7.41 21.54
CA GLN A 47 24.09 7.02 21.01
C GLN A 47 23.61 5.71 21.64
N LYS A 48 22.34 5.66 22.04
CA LYS A 48 21.70 4.44 22.54
C LYS A 48 21.32 3.55 21.37
N LEU A 49 21.82 2.32 21.39
CA LEU A 49 21.53 1.27 20.44
C LEU A 49 20.80 0.13 21.15
N MET A 50 20.18 -0.73 20.36
CA MET A 50 19.48 -1.92 20.83
C MET A 50 20.07 -3.16 20.15
N MET A 51 20.31 -4.20 20.93
CA MET A 51 20.77 -5.49 20.40
C MET A 51 19.66 -6.18 19.60
N LYS A 52 19.90 -6.38 18.29
CA LYS A 52 19.01 -7.10 17.37
C LYS A 52 18.93 -8.59 17.69
N TYR A 53 20.05 -9.18 18.11
CA TYR A 53 20.21 -10.59 18.49
C TYR A 53 20.98 -10.71 19.80
N SER A 54 20.92 -11.87 20.45
CA SER A 54 21.82 -12.19 21.57
C SER A 54 23.21 -12.50 21.02
N TYR A 55 24.25 -12.09 21.74
CA TYR A 55 25.64 -12.33 21.39
C TYR A 55 26.39 -12.89 22.60
N GLN A 56 27.20 -13.92 22.36
CA GLN A 56 28.07 -14.52 23.36
C GLN A 56 29.51 -14.16 23.02
N GLY A 57 30.13 -13.34 23.87
CA GLY A 57 31.48 -12.88 23.65
C GLY A 57 32.50 -13.99 23.90
N ASN A 58 33.47 -14.11 23.00
CA ASN A 58 34.60 -15.00 23.17
C ASN A 58 35.65 -14.35 24.07
N VAL A 59 36.00 -15.02 25.18
CA VAL A 59 37.02 -14.55 26.14
C VAL A 59 38.43 -14.52 25.52
N ASN A 60 38.70 -15.40 24.55
CA ASN A 60 39.99 -15.51 23.87
C ASN A 60 39.98 -14.85 22.48
N SER A 61 39.18 -13.81 22.30
CA SER A 61 39.11 -13.12 21.02
C SER A 61 40.39 -12.33 20.74
N PRO A 62 40.90 -12.35 19.49
CA PRO A 62 42.04 -11.51 19.10
C PRO A 62 41.73 -10.00 19.19
N LEU A 63 40.44 -9.60 19.18
CA LEU A 63 40.03 -8.21 19.39
C LEU A 63 40.08 -7.78 20.86
N GLY A 64 40.24 -8.71 21.81
CA GLY A 64 40.25 -8.44 23.24
C GLY A 64 38.94 -8.82 23.93
N LYS A 65 38.43 -7.94 24.79
CA LYS A 65 37.26 -8.23 25.65
C LYS A 65 35.96 -8.06 24.87
N GLU A 66 35.41 -9.17 24.37
CA GLU A 66 34.06 -9.20 23.82
C GLU A 66 33.00 -9.22 24.93
N LEU A 67 31.85 -8.62 24.66
CA LEU A 67 30.77 -8.50 25.63
C LEU A 67 29.66 -9.52 25.35
N THR A 68 29.33 -10.34 26.35
CA THR A 68 28.15 -11.21 26.27
C THR A 68 26.91 -10.40 26.61
N ILE A 69 25.96 -10.32 25.68
CA ILE A 69 24.76 -9.50 25.84
C ILE A 69 23.53 -10.16 25.22
N SER A 70 22.38 -9.94 25.85
CA SER A 70 21.12 -10.52 25.41
C SER A 70 20.42 -9.66 24.35
N ARG A 71 19.57 -10.29 23.54
CA ARG A 71 18.71 -9.61 22.58
C ARG A 71 17.81 -8.57 23.28
N LYS A 72 17.54 -7.45 22.61
CA LYS A 72 16.76 -6.29 23.12
C LYS A 72 17.41 -5.54 24.28
N SER A 73 18.60 -5.94 24.75
CA SER A 73 19.34 -5.14 25.71
C SER A 73 19.75 -3.82 25.07
N LEU A 74 19.72 -2.74 25.85
CA LEU A 74 20.16 -1.42 25.42
C LEU A 74 21.66 -1.28 25.70
N VAL A 75 22.36 -0.71 24.74
CA VAL A 75 23.79 -0.42 24.86
C VAL A 75 24.09 0.98 24.37
N VAL A 76 25.18 1.55 24.85
CA VAL A 76 25.67 2.85 24.41
C VAL A 76 26.84 2.62 23.47
N PHE A 77 26.77 3.18 22.26
CA PHE A 77 27.89 3.16 21.34
C PHE A 77 29.03 4.03 21.86
N VAL A 78 30.25 3.47 21.92
CA VAL A 78 31.45 4.16 22.40
C VAL A 78 32.32 4.58 21.21
N SER A 79 32.80 3.61 20.44
CA SER A 79 33.66 3.84 19.28
C SER A 79 33.56 2.69 18.28
N ARG A 80 33.96 2.95 17.03
CA ARG A 80 34.08 1.92 15.99
C ARG A 80 35.52 1.42 15.95
N TYR A 81 35.71 0.10 15.94
CA TYR A 81 37.04 -0.52 15.81
C TYR A 81 37.38 -0.76 14.34
N ASP A 82 36.49 -1.45 13.61
CA ASP A 82 36.60 -1.69 12.17
C ASP A 82 35.20 -1.63 11.50
N GLU A 83 35.08 -2.14 10.27
CA GLU A 83 33.80 -2.16 9.54
C GLU A 83 32.73 -3.07 10.17
N HIS A 84 33.12 -4.07 10.96
CA HIS A 84 32.25 -5.12 11.45
C HIS A 84 32.10 -5.11 12.98
N TRP A 85 33.01 -4.47 13.70
CA TRP A 85 33.12 -4.50 15.16
C TRP A 85 33.05 -3.09 15.74
N ILE A 86 32.17 -2.95 16.72
CA ILE A 86 31.97 -1.72 17.47
C ILE A 86 32.16 -1.98 18.96
N MET A 87 32.67 -0.97 19.65
CA MET A 87 32.79 -0.98 21.10
C MET A 87 31.53 -0.38 21.70
N VAL A 88 30.92 -1.12 22.62
CA VAL A 88 29.69 -0.72 23.28
C VAL A 88 29.84 -0.80 24.79
N ARG A 89 29.04 0.00 25.50
CA ARG A 89 28.93 0.00 26.95
C ARG A 89 27.53 -0.46 27.36
N ASP A 90 27.46 -1.44 28.24
CA ASP A 90 26.22 -1.95 28.81
C ASP A 90 25.68 -1.05 29.94
N GLU A 91 24.46 -1.32 30.42
CA GLU A 91 23.83 -0.68 31.57
C GLU A 91 24.66 -0.82 32.85
N THR A 92 25.39 -1.92 32.99
CA THR A 92 26.31 -2.17 34.11
C THR A 92 27.60 -1.34 34.04
N GLY A 93 27.82 -0.59 32.95
CA GLY A 93 29.04 0.16 32.68
C GLY A 93 30.19 -0.69 32.13
N GLN A 94 29.96 -1.98 31.87
CA GLN A 94 30.97 -2.84 31.24
C GLN A 94 31.10 -2.51 29.75
N GLU A 95 32.33 -2.35 29.30
CA GLU A 95 32.67 -2.12 27.89
C GLU A 95 33.18 -3.41 27.25
N GLY A 96 32.83 -3.59 25.98
CA GLY A 96 33.39 -4.65 25.15
C GLY A 96 32.94 -4.57 23.69
N TYR A 97 33.50 -5.45 22.88
CA TYR A 97 33.22 -5.49 21.45
C TYR A 97 31.99 -6.33 21.12
N VAL A 98 31.19 -5.83 20.19
CA VAL A 98 30.06 -6.54 19.57
C VAL A 98 30.06 -6.28 18.06
N PRO A 99 29.50 -7.21 17.25
CA PRO A 99 29.37 -6.98 15.82
C PRO A 99 28.37 -5.86 15.51
N ASP A 100 28.70 -4.97 14.58
CA ASP A 100 27.83 -3.88 14.12
C ASP A 100 26.50 -4.41 13.55
N SER A 101 26.55 -5.53 12.82
CA SER A 101 25.35 -6.17 12.27
C SER A 101 24.36 -6.69 13.33
N TYR A 102 24.79 -6.78 14.59
CA TYR A 102 23.98 -7.25 15.71
C TYR A 102 23.30 -6.11 16.48
N VAL A 103 23.59 -4.85 16.15
CA VAL A 103 22.95 -3.68 16.76
C VAL A 103 22.01 -2.98 15.78
N MET A 104 21.09 -2.20 16.34
CA MET A 104 20.22 -1.30 15.59
C MET A 104 19.90 -0.04 16.38
N ALA A 105 19.44 1.00 15.70
CA ALA A 105 18.98 2.23 16.33
C ALA A 105 17.87 1.95 17.35
N ASN A 106 17.90 2.64 18.49
CA ASN A 106 16.86 2.52 19.51
C ASN A 106 15.50 3.00 18.95
N PRO A 107 14.45 2.17 18.95
CA PRO A 107 13.14 2.56 18.43
C PRO A 107 12.47 3.70 19.22
N GLU A 108 12.87 3.96 20.48
CA GLU A 108 12.28 5.05 21.25
C GLU A 108 12.65 6.44 20.74
N GLU A 109 13.83 6.61 20.14
CA GLU A 109 14.22 7.89 19.52
C GLU A 109 13.43 8.17 18.23
N VAL A 110 12.80 7.16 17.63
CA VAL A 110 12.04 7.27 16.38
C VAL A 110 10.55 7.60 16.63
N LYS A 111 10.12 7.75 17.88
CA LYS A 111 8.71 7.97 18.24
C LYS A 111 8.17 9.35 17.81
N THR A 112 9.03 10.33 17.50
CA THR A 112 8.61 11.59 16.88
C THR A 112 8.73 11.46 15.37
N LEU A 113 7.65 10.98 14.74
CA LEU A 113 7.50 11.04 13.29
C LEU A 113 7.55 12.52 12.89
N PRO A 114 8.62 13.03 12.25
CA PRO A 114 8.76 14.47 12.00
C PRO A 114 7.65 15.00 11.08
N TRP A 115 7.09 14.13 10.25
CA TRP A 115 5.95 14.44 9.39
C TRP A 115 4.60 14.55 10.13
N LEU A 116 4.51 14.04 11.36
CA LEU A 116 3.28 14.09 12.19
C LEU A 116 3.25 15.35 13.07
N GLU A 117 4.41 15.89 13.42
CA GLU A 117 4.58 17.02 14.34
C GLU A 117 3.97 18.32 13.77
N GLY A 118 3.95 18.47 12.44
CA GLY A 118 3.31 19.60 11.75
C GLY A 118 1.77 19.61 11.81
N GLN A 119 1.13 18.51 12.25
CA GLN A 119 -0.34 18.44 12.36
C GLN A 119 -0.86 18.58 13.79
N GLN A 120 0.00 18.53 14.81
CA GLN A 120 -0.46 18.55 16.21
C GLN A 120 -0.75 19.94 16.76
N GLN A 121 -0.25 21.02 16.15
CA GLN A 121 -0.50 22.39 16.64
C GLN A 121 -1.87 22.98 16.24
N GLN A 122 -2.74 22.21 15.57
CA GLN A 122 -4.15 22.58 15.33
C GLN A 122 -5.13 21.77 16.20
N ALA A 123 -4.66 21.22 17.32
CA ALA A 123 -5.51 20.57 18.31
C ALA A 123 -6.04 21.56 19.37
N VAL A 124 -6.69 22.65 18.96
CA VAL A 124 -7.59 23.42 19.84
C VAL A 124 -8.82 23.84 19.05
N LYS A 125 -9.98 23.46 19.59
CA LYS A 125 -11.36 23.75 19.16
C LYS A 125 -11.95 22.80 18.09
N GLN A 126 -11.95 21.51 18.39
CA GLN A 126 -13.01 20.64 17.89
C GLN A 126 -14.28 20.90 18.73
N GLU A 127 -15.10 21.85 18.31
CA GLU A 127 -16.54 21.73 18.55
C GLU A 127 -16.95 20.38 17.96
N SER A 128 -17.53 19.52 18.79
CA SER A 128 -17.82 18.13 18.49
C SER A 128 -18.62 18.03 17.20
N ALA A 129 -17.94 17.74 16.10
CA ALA A 129 -18.59 17.47 14.83
C ALA A 129 -19.43 16.21 15.02
N GLU A 130 -20.75 16.40 15.00
CA GLU A 130 -21.74 15.36 15.19
C GLU A 130 -21.47 14.21 14.22
N PHE A 131 -21.34 13.00 14.78
CA PHE A 131 -21.03 11.79 14.04
C PHE A 131 -22.14 11.52 13.03
N LYS A 132 -21.85 11.69 11.73
CA LYS A 132 -22.76 11.28 10.66
C LYS A 132 -22.55 9.79 10.41
N PRO A 133 -23.52 8.92 10.76
CA PRO A 133 -23.37 7.49 10.53
C PRO A 133 -23.22 7.21 9.04
N TYR A 134 -22.32 6.29 8.72
CA TYR A 134 -22.08 5.86 7.35
C TYR A 134 -23.37 5.30 6.74
N ARG A 135 -23.93 5.99 5.75
CA ARG A 135 -24.96 5.45 4.86
C ARG A 135 -24.28 4.89 3.63
N SER A 136 -24.40 3.58 3.43
CA SER A 136 -23.93 2.93 2.21
C SER A 136 -24.73 3.43 1.00
N ALA A 137 -24.12 3.38 -0.19
CA ALA A 137 -24.79 3.68 -1.45
C ALA A 137 -25.96 2.71 -1.77
N TYR A 138 -26.12 1.64 -0.98
CA TYR A 138 -27.20 0.66 -1.10
C TYR A 138 -28.23 0.77 0.02
N ALA A 139 -28.19 1.80 0.86
CA ALA A 139 -29.26 2.11 1.80
C ALA A 139 -30.46 2.68 1.04
N THR A 140 -31.12 1.83 0.26
CA THR A 140 -32.36 2.16 -0.43
C THR A 140 -33.50 2.34 0.56
N LYS A 141 -34.34 3.31 0.22
CA LYS A 141 -35.55 3.76 0.91
C LYS A 141 -36.30 2.63 1.60
N GLU A 142 -36.73 2.96 2.81
CA GLU A 142 -37.58 2.19 3.71
C GLU A 142 -38.64 1.36 2.99
N SER A 143 -38.72 0.12 3.45
CA SER A 143 -39.83 -0.81 3.32
C SER A 143 -41.18 -0.10 3.18
N ASN A 144 -41.76 -0.16 1.99
CA ASN A 144 -43.20 -0.24 1.89
C ASN A 144 -43.55 -1.71 1.70
N SER A 145 -44.24 -2.24 2.71
CA SER A 145 -44.91 -3.52 2.74
C SER A 145 -45.71 -3.79 1.46
N THR A 146 -45.34 -4.87 0.76
CA THR A 146 -46.17 -5.87 0.03
C THR A 146 -47.28 -5.41 -0.94
N PRO A 147 -47.45 -6.06 -2.10
CA PRO A 147 -47.85 -7.47 -2.15
C PRO A 147 -47.06 -8.30 -3.18
N ALA A 148 -47.23 -9.62 -3.13
CA ALA A 148 -46.78 -10.54 -4.18
C ALA A 148 -47.09 -9.97 -5.57
N GLN A 149 -46.10 -9.38 -6.23
CA GLN A 149 -46.22 -8.91 -7.60
C GLN A 149 -46.02 -10.13 -8.49
N ASP A 150 -47.04 -10.41 -9.30
CA ASP A 150 -47.13 -11.49 -10.26
C ASP A 150 -45.79 -11.80 -10.92
N ALA A 151 -45.25 -12.99 -10.65
CA ALA A 151 -44.04 -13.49 -11.31
C ALA A 151 -44.16 -13.43 -12.84
N SER A 152 -45.39 -13.44 -13.37
CA SER A 152 -45.69 -13.33 -14.79
C SER A 152 -45.29 -12.00 -15.44
N GLN A 153 -45.03 -10.93 -14.68
CA GLN A 153 -44.77 -9.60 -15.27
C GLN A 153 -43.37 -9.47 -15.91
N PHE A 154 -42.41 -10.30 -15.52
CA PHE A 154 -41.02 -10.22 -16.00
C PHE A 154 -40.55 -11.50 -16.71
N TYR A 155 -41.49 -12.17 -17.38
CA TYR A 155 -41.23 -13.38 -18.16
C TYR A 155 -41.11 -13.09 -19.65
N CYS A 156 -40.04 -13.57 -20.29
CA CYS A 156 -39.88 -13.53 -21.74
C CYS A 156 -40.36 -14.84 -22.37
N ARG A 157 -41.39 -14.77 -23.24
CA ARG A 157 -41.96 -15.94 -23.94
C ARG A 157 -41.15 -16.42 -25.14
N VAL A 158 -40.24 -15.59 -25.66
CA VAL A 158 -39.38 -15.97 -26.80
C VAL A 158 -38.18 -16.79 -26.30
N CYS A 159 -37.65 -16.41 -25.14
CA CYS A 159 -36.45 -17.03 -24.57
C CYS A 159 -36.76 -18.01 -23.43
N ASP A 160 -38.03 -18.12 -23.03
CA ASP A 160 -38.52 -18.83 -21.84
C ASP A 160 -37.72 -18.54 -20.55
N LYS A 161 -37.47 -17.25 -20.29
CA LYS A 161 -36.69 -16.79 -19.13
C LYS A 161 -37.53 -15.95 -18.20
N GLN A 162 -37.56 -16.34 -16.93
CA GLN A 162 -38.05 -15.52 -15.83
C GLN A 162 -36.94 -14.59 -15.34
N LEU A 163 -37.20 -13.28 -15.32
CA LEU A 163 -36.25 -12.29 -14.84
C LEU A 163 -36.68 -11.73 -13.49
N ASN A 164 -35.70 -11.42 -12.65
CA ASN A 164 -35.90 -11.08 -11.23
C ASN A 164 -36.35 -9.63 -11.00
N GLY A 165 -36.69 -8.88 -12.06
CA GLY A 165 -37.17 -7.51 -11.93
C GLY A 165 -37.19 -6.72 -13.23
N PRO A 166 -37.65 -5.45 -13.17
CA PRO A 166 -37.88 -4.62 -14.36
C PRO A 166 -36.61 -4.21 -15.09
N ILE A 167 -35.54 -3.87 -14.35
CA ILE A 167 -34.26 -3.46 -14.94
C ILE A 167 -33.61 -4.59 -15.74
N PRO A 168 -33.41 -5.81 -15.19
CA PRO A 168 -32.85 -6.91 -15.98
C PRO A 168 -33.78 -7.33 -17.13
N TYR A 169 -35.10 -7.21 -16.97
CA TYR A 169 -36.06 -7.45 -18.04
C TYR A 169 -35.88 -6.49 -19.24
N GLN A 170 -35.76 -5.19 -18.98
CA GLN A 170 -35.53 -4.20 -20.03
C GLN A 170 -34.19 -4.41 -20.75
N VAL A 171 -33.13 -4.73 -20.01
CA VAL A 171 -31.82 -5.01 -20.60
C VAL A 171 -31.87 -6.25 -21.49
N HIS A 172 -32.59 -7.29 -21.06
CA HIS A 172 -32.80 -8.51 -21.85
C HIS A 172 -33.55 -8.24 -23.16
N MET A 173 -34.67 -7.50 -23.10
CA MET A 173 -35.46 -7.12 -24.30
C MET A 173 -34.63 -6.31 -25.31
N ASN A 174 -33.68 -5.50 -24.84
CA ASN A 174 -32.82 -4.68 -25.69
C ASN A 174 -31.53 -5.38 -26.14
N SER A 175 -31.23 -6.57 -25.61
CA SER A 175 -30.00 -7.30 -25.89
C SER A 175 -29.98 -7.84 -27.33
N LYS A 176 -28.78 -7.99 -27.90
CA LYS A 176 -28.60 -8.52 -29.25
C LYS A 176 -29.14 -9.96 -29.38
N ALA A 177 -28.91 -10.79 -28.36
CA ALA A 177 -29.33 -12.19 -28.34
C ALA A 177 -30.86 -12.33 -28.43
N HIS A 178 -31.62 -11.53 -27.68
CA HIS A 178 -33.08 -11.59 -27.72
C HIS A 178 -33.65 -11.17 -29.08
N LYS A 179 -33.08 -10.14 -29.72
CA LYS A 179 -33.52 -9.65 -31.04
C LYS A 179 -33.32 -10.70 -32.13
N GLU A 180 -32.19 -11.40 -32.10
CA GLU A 180 -31.89 -12.48 -33.04
C GLU A 180 -32.88 -13.64 -32.89
N GLU A 181 -33.21 -14.04 -31.65
CA GLU A 181 -34.23 -15.06 -31.41
C GLU A 181 -35.64 -14.61 -31.87
N MET A 182 -35.98 -13.32 -31.78
CA MET A 182 -37.24 -12.80 -32.35
C MET A 182 -37.28 -12.86 -33.88
N GLU A 183 -36.17 -12.54 -34.56
CA GLU A 183 -36.06 -12.61 -36.02
C GLU A 183 -36.17 -14.07 -36.51
N VAL A 184 -35.52 -14.99 -35.79
CA VAL A 184 -35.67 -16.42 -36.05
C VAL A 184 -37.13 -16.84 -35.87
N GLN A 185 -37.75 -16.54 -34.73
CA GLN A 185 -39.15 -16.88 -34.47
C GLN A 185 -40.11 -16.29 -35.51
N ALA A 186 -39.82 -15.11 -36.05
CA ALA A 186 -40.60 -14.46 -37.11
C ALA A 186 -40.43 -15.16 -38.47
N SER A 187 -39.27 -15.77 -38.75
CA SER A 187 -39.04 -16.49 -40.01
C SER A 187 -39.73 -17.85 -40.11
N TYR A 188 -40.16 -18.42 -38.97
CA TYR A 188 -40.79 -19.74 -38.90
C TYR A 188 -42.33 -19.71 -38.82
N ASN A 189 -42.94 -18.52 -38.70
CA ASN A 189 -44.40 -18.30 -38.70
C ASN A 189 -44.87 -17.69 -40.02
#